data_AF-A0A1G8K615-F1
#
_entry.id   AF-A0A1G8K615-F1
#
_cell.length_a   1.000
_cell.length_b   1.000
_cell.length_c   1.000
_cell.angle_alpha   90.00
_cell.angle_beta   90.00
_cell.angle_gamma   90.00
#
_symmetry.space_group_name_H-M   'P 1'
#
loop_
_entity.id
_entity.type
_entity.pdbx_description
1 polymer ?
#
loop_
_entity_poly.entity_id
_entity_poly.type
_entity_poly.pdbx_seq_one_letter_code
_entity_poly.pdbx_strand_id
1 'polypeptide(L)'
;MVRYSALEKASSKHPHDWGRAMASAMTKLAEAARIDGRDLEHDFFFGEELQLRIDEDNDGVMVNLTWAAPETGGAPEDSAA
;
A
#
# COMPACT_ATOMS: atom_id res chain seq x y z
N MET A 1 -14.36 2.67 4.75
CA MET A 1 -13.11 1.99 4.33
C MET A 1 -12.13 3.06 3.88
N VAL A 2 -10.98 3.21 4.55
CA VAL A 2 -9.97 4.21 4.13
C VAL A 2 -9.12 3.62 3.01
N ARG A 3 -8.83 4.42 1.99
CA ARG A 3 -8.03 4.00 0.85
C ARG A 3 -6.72 4.77 0.83
N TYR A 4 -5.61 4.05 0.77
CA TYR A 4 -4.27 4.60 0.65
C TYR A 4 -3.75 4.31 -0.76
N SER A 5 -2.97 5.23 -1.31
CA SER A 5 -2.30 5.04 -2.61
C SER A 5 -0.89 5.60 -2.58
N ALA A 6 0.04 4.89 -3.21
CA ALA A 6 1.43 5.28 -3.35
C ALA A 6 1.87 5.17 -4.80
N LEU A 7 2.64 6.16 -5.25
CA LEU A 7 3.07 6.30 -6.64
C LEU A 7 4.60 6.36 -6.71
N GLU A 8 5.21 5.54 -7.58
CA GLU A 8 6.65 5.46 -7.78
C GLU A 8 7.07 5.29 -9.23
N LYS A 9 8.16 5.95 -9.62
CA LYS A 9 8.71 5.86 -10.98
C LYS A 9 9.80 4.80 -11.03
N ALA A 10 9.72 3.91 -12.02
CA ALA A 10 10.85 3.10 -12.44
C ALA A 10 11.39 3.63 -13.78
N SER A 11 12.71 3.76 -13.88
CA SER A 11 13.40 4.28 -15.09
C SER A 11 13.61 3.22 -16.18
N SER A 12 12.86 2.12 -16.13
CA SER A 12 12.95 1.00 -17.07
C SER A 12 11.55 0.51 -17.40
N LYS A 13 11.35 0.08 -18.64
CA LYS A 13 10.13 -0.58 -19.10
C LYS A 13 10.17 -2.11 -18.89
N HIS A 14 11.29 -2.65 -18.41
CA HIS A 14 11.41 -4.08 -18.14
C HIS A 14 10.88 -4.42 -16.74
N PRO A 15 9.91 -5.34 -16.61
CA PRO A 15 9.30 -5.69 -15.32
C PRO A 15 10.28 -6.10 -14.21
N HIS A 16 11.39 -6.72 -14.60
CA HIS A 16 12.43 -7.16 -13.68
C HIS A 16 13.09 -5.99 -12.92
N ASP A 17 13.07 -4.78 -13.50
CA ASP A 17 13.70 -3.61 -12.91
C ASP A 17 12.76 -2.82 -11.98
N TRP A 18 11.48 -3.20 -11.93
CA TRP A 18 10.47 -2.47 -11.16
C TRP A 18 10.49 -2.78 -9.67
N GLY A 19 11.20 -3.82 -9.24
CA GLY A 19 11.22 -4.27 -7.85
C GLY A 19 11.55 -3.17 -6.84
N ARG A 20 12.48 -2.27 -7.19
CA ARG A 20 12.82 -1.13 -6.33
C ARG A 20 11.70 -0.10 -6.22
N ALA A 21 11.03 0.21 -7.33
CA ALA A 21 9.90 1.14 -7.34
C ALA A 21 8.71 0.54 -6.59
N MET A 22 8.42 -0.74 -6.77
CA MET A 22 7.39 -1.47 -6.02
C MET A 22 7.67 -1.46 -4.51
N ALA A 23 8.91 -1.80 -4.10
CA ALA A 23 9.29 -1.79 -2.69
C ALA A 23 9.12 -0.39 -2.07
N SER A 24 9.56 0.67 -2.77
CA SER A 24 9.38 2.05 -2.32
C SER A 24 7.90 2.44 -2.20
N ALA A 25 7.07 2.04 -3.16
CA ALA A 25 5.63 2.29 -3.14
C ALA A 25 4.95 1.56 -1.97
N MET A 26 5.33 0.31 -1.67
CA MET A 26 4.84 -0.43 -0.49
C MET A 26 5.22 0.27 0.82
N THR A 27 6.47 0.74 0.95
CA THR A 27 6.91 1.48 2.14
C THR A 27 6.10 2.76 2.34
N LYS A 28 5.91 3.55 1.28
CA LYS A 28 5.09 4.78 1.33
C LYS A 28 3.63 4.49 1.67
N LEU A 29 3.08 3.38 1.17
CA LEU A 29 1.71 2.97 1.45
C LEU A 29 1.53 2.62 2.93
N ALA A 30 2.45 1.84 3.51
CA ALA A 30 2.45 1.51 4.92
C ALA A 30 2.66 2.75 5.81
N GLU A 31 3.55 3.65 5.42
CA GLU A 31 3.78 4.90 6.14
C GLU A 31 2.54 5.81 6.14
N ALA A 32 1.84 5.93 5.01
CA ALA A 32 0.61 6.72 4.91
C ALA A 32 -0.48 6.19 5.86
N ALA A 33 -0.62 4.87 5.97
CA ALA A 33 -1.57 4.26 6.89
C ALA A 33 -1.17 4.45 8.36
N ARG A 34 0.13 4.37 8.68
CA ARG A 34 0.67 4.63 10.02
C ARG A 34 0.43 6.08 10.47
N ILE A 35 0.64 7.06 9.59
CA ILE A 35 0.40 8.48 9.88
C ILE A 35 -1.07 8.74 10.26
N ASP A 36 -1.99 7.98 9.66
CA ASP A 36 -3.43 8.07 9.92
C ASP A 36 -3.86 7.43 11.25
N GLY A 37 -2.91 7.12 12.13
CA GLY A 37 -3.16 6.58 13.46
C GLY A 37 -3.58 5.11 13.47
N ARG A 38 -3.46 4.42 12.34
CA ARG A 38 -3.57 2.97 12.34
C ARG A 38 -2.27 2.42 12.91
N ASP A 39 -2.34 1.85 14.11
CA ASP A 39 -1.23 1.12 14.71
C ASP A 39 -1.13 -0.22 13.99
N LEU A 40 -0.15 -0.31 13.10
CA LEU A 40 -0.04 -1.38 12.12
C LEU A 40 1.26 -2.11 12.40
N GLU A 41 1.13 -3.29 12.98
CA GLU A 41 2.27 -4.21 13.20
C GLU A 41 2.96 -4.55 11.86
N HIS A 42 4.17 -5.07 11.94
CA HIS A 42 5.05 -5.47 10.82
C HIS A 42 4.43 -6.48 9.82
N ASP A 43 3.29 -7.07 10.17
CA ASP A 43 2.58 -8.13 9.44
C ASP A 43 1.45 -7.59 8.52
N PHE A 44 1.41 -6.27 8.36
CA PHE A 44 0.36 -5.46 7.79
C PHE A 44 -0.27 -5.89 6.45
N PHE A 45 0.52 -6.42 5.51
CA PHE A 45 0.01 -6.78 4.18
C PHE A 45 -0.36 -8.26 4.06
N PHE A 46 -0.19 -9.06 5.11
CA PHE A 46 -0.50 -10.49 5.03
C PHE A 46 -2.01 -10.71 4.92
N GLY A 47 -2.44 -11.34 3.82
CA GLY A 47 -3.85 -11.60 3.53
C GLY A 47 -4.62 -10.41 2.95
N GLU A 48 -3.98 -9.25 2.83
CA GLU A 48 -4.59 -8.04 2.26
C GLU A 48 -4.47 -8.01 0.73
N GLU A 49 -5.47 -7.43 0.09
CA GLU A 49 -5.46 -7.25 -1.36
C GLU A 49 -4.88 -5.88 -1.75
N LEU A 50 -3.74 -5.91 -2.45
CA LEU A 50 -3.12 -4.74 -3.04
C LEU A 50 -3.45 -4.65 -4.53
N GLN A 51 -3.94 -3.50 -4.97
CA GLN A 51 -4.16 -3.22 -6.38
C GLN A 51 -2.92 -2.54 -6.97
N LEU A 52 -2.28 -3.23 -7.91
CA LEU A 52 -1.18 -2.69 -8.70
C LEU A 52 -1.68 -2.21 -10.06
N ARG A 53 -1.33 -0.97 -10.41
CA ARG A 53 -1.47 -0.42 -11.77
C ARG A 53 -0.12 0.06 -12.26
N ILE A 54 0.22 -0.32 -13.48
CA ILE A 54 1.43 0.13 -14.19
C ILE A 54 0.98 0.97 -15.37
N ASP A 55 1.38 2.23 -15.39
CA ASP A 55 1.15 3.14 -16.51
C ASP A 55 2.48 3.44 -17.21
N GLU A 56 2.45 3.59 -18.53
CA GLU A 56 3.65 3.97 -19.29
C GLU A 56 4.06 5.42 -18.97
N ASP A 57 5.37 5.63 -18.81
CA ASP A 57 5.96 6.96 -18.73
C ASP A 57 7.06 7.09 -19.80
N ASN A 58 7.41 8.32 -20.18
CA ASN A 58 8.35 8.59 -21.27
C ASN A 58 9.69 7.83 -21.12
N ASP A 59 10.17 7.71 -19.87
CA ASP A 59 11.46 7.10 -19.54
C ASP A 59 11.34 5.81 -18.71
N GLY A 60 10.19 5.14 -18.76
CA GLY A 60 9.99 3.92 -17.97
C GLY A 60 8.52 3.67 -17.67
N VAL A 61 8.20 3.47 -16.39
CA VAL A 61 6.82 3.24 -15.95
C VAL A 61 6.51 3.98 -14.66
N MET A 62 5.22 4.27 -14.49
CA MET A 62 4.65 4.65 -13.22
C MET A 62 3.97 3.47 -12.54
N VAL A 63 4.45 3.16 -11.34
CA VAL A 63 3.92 2.12 -10.45
C VAL A 63 2.96 2.80 -9.48
N ASN A 64 1.68 2.47 -9.55
CA ASN A 64 0.68 2.90 -8.59
C ASN A 64 0.20 1.69 -7.78
N LEU A 65 0.48 1.70 -6.47
CA LEU A 65 -0.04 0.74 -5.52
C LEU A 65 -1.18 1.36 -4.73
N THR A 66 -2.27 0.65 -4.62
CA THR A 66 -3.45 1.10 -3.90
C THR A 66 -3.94 0.00 -2.97
N TRP A 67 -4.35 0.40 -1.78
CA TRP A 67 -4.87 -0.50 -0.76
C TRP A 67 -6.09 0.12 -0.11
N ALA A 68 -7.15 -0.68 0.00
CA ALA A 68 -8.34 -0.31 0.73
C ALA A 68 -8.27 -1.01 2.09
N ALA A 69 -7.89 -0.25 3.10
CA ALA A 69 -7.70 -0.76 4.45
C ALA A 69 -9.05 -1.11 5.07
N PRO A 70 -9.18 -2.29 5.72
CA PRO A 70 -10.40 -2.63 6.44
C PRO A 70 -10.74 -1.50 7.42
N GLU A 71 -12.03 -1.28 7.69
CA GLU A 71 -12.42 -0.41 8.79
C GLU A 71 -11.77 -0.97 10.06
N THR A 72 -10.97 -0.18 10.79
CA THR A 72 -10.58 -0.61 12.14
C THR A 72 -11.87 -0.54 12.94
N GLY A 73 -12.56 -1.67 13.05
CA GLY A 73 -13.73 -1.80 13.90
C GLY A 73 -13.32 -1.36 15.30
N GLY A 74 -14.11 -0.47 15.90
CA GLY A 74 -13.98 -0.15 17.32
C GLY A 74 -13.81 -1.45 18.12
N ALA A 75 -12.95 -1.38 19.13
CA ALA A 75 -12.66 -2.48 20.04
C ALA A 75 -13.93 -3.30 20.31
N PRO A 76 -13.85 -4.65 20.40
CA PRO A 76 -14.99 -5.41 20.89
C PRO A 76 -15.36 -4.82 22.25
N GLU A 77 -16.51 -4.17 22.32
CA GLU A 77 -17.10 -3.74 23.58
C GLU A 77 -17.25 -5.03 24.38
N ASP A 78 -16.45 -5.12 25.42
CA ASP A 78 -16.54 -6.11 26.49
C ASP A 78 -17.95 -6.05 27.06
N SER A 79 -18.89 -6.74 26.42
CA SER A 79 -20.21 -7.00 26.97
C SER A 79 -20.07 -8.17 27.91
N ALA A 80 -19.62 -7.82 29.11
CA ALA A 80 -19.90 -8.55 30.32
C ALA A 80 -21.41 -8.87 30.38
N ALA A 81 -21.74 -10.16 30.52
CA ALA A 81 -22.98 -10.65 31.10
C ALA A 81 -22.75 -12.06 31.67
#